data_AF-U6L3I5-F1
#
_entry.id   AF-U6L3I5-F1
#
_cell.length_a   1.000
_cell.length_b   1.000
_cell.length_c   1.000
_cell.angle_alpha   90.00
_cell.angle_beta   90.00
_cell.angle_gamma   90.00
#
_symmetry.space_group_name_H-M   'P 1'
#
loop_
_entity.id
_entity.type
_entity.pdbx_description
1 polymer ?
#
loop_
_entity_poly.entity_id
_entity_poly.type
_entity_poly.pdbx_seq_one_letter_code
_entity_poly.pdbx_strand_id
1 'polypeptide(L)'
;HLAEVYAHLEESDYRVGVINSRARCLPTAAALSLMQHSHFGSAKNVLVSNLKALQAQGMRLDTEERREEVTWWERMWIDCCRELNRWNSLHEVSQAAARRSRLSLQCAAKLQHWGDIDRLLQLHQINEPATKLCQTYQSLHEVLYPKGQLETDSRPWFRTEKLQEIDMHCAEVQRLLLQSWRSLPSIPTDAHVPLLLQFQLYVELLEGYKLILHLAKKISSPGEVPLVRTTLNAWRDRLPNDCDAISCWNDLFVWRNFVFSIVQSAVASCPHLSREEKRLLPPFLQDLPWTMIRFAAITRSAHQLKDISLALLIKLQHLPAFSQPAYAQEHLAALVRGFRV
;
A
#
# COMPACT_ATOMS: atom_id res chain seq x y z
N HIS A 1 -23.37 15.32 -5.86
CA HIS A 1 -23.13 15.71 -4.46
C HIS A 1 -23.43 14.59 -3.46
N LEU A 2 -24.66 14.05 -3.36
CA LEU A 2 -24.98 12.99 -2.37
C LEU A 2 -24.13 11.72 -2.50
N ALA A 3 -23.91 11.23 -3.72
CA ALA A 3 -23.01 10.09 -3.96
C ALA A 3 -21.56 10.34 -3.51
N GLU A 4 -21.11 11.60 -3.50
CA GLU A 4 -19.77 11.96 -3.03
C GLU A 4 -19.73 12.01 -1.51
N VAL A 5 -20.79 12.48 -0.85
CA VAL A 5 -20.91 12.41 0.62
C VAL A 5 -20.85 10.96 1.08
N TYR A 6 -21.63 10.06 0.46
CA TYR A 6 -21.57 8.63 0.77
C TYR A 6 -20.20 8.02 0.48
N ALA A 7 -19.51 8.46 -0.58
CA ALA A 7 -18.14 8.04 -0.82
C ALA A 7 -17.16 8.47 0.30
N HIS A 8 -17.29 9.68 0.85
CA HIS A 8 -16.44 10.14 1.96
C HIS A 8 -16.73 9.43 3.28
N LEU A 9 -17.94 8.89 3.44
CA LEU A 9 -18.33 8.13 4.62
C LEU A 9 -18.10 6.61 4.47
N GLU A 10 -17.49 6.17 3.35
CA GLU A 10 -17.30 4.76 3.01
C GLU A 10 -18.61 3.97 2.89
N GLU A 11 -19.73 4.66 2.66
CA GLU A 11 -21.08 4.10 2.52
C GLU A 11 -21.34 3.61 1.09
N SER A 12 -20.67 2.52 0.72
CA SER A 12 -20.63 2.03 -0.67
C SER A 12 -21.99 1.64 -1.24
N ASP A 13 -22.87 1.04 -0.44
CA ASP A 13 -24.21 0.61 -0.89
C ASP A 13 -25.13 1.79 -1.17
N TYR A 14 -25.15 2.80 -0.29
CA TYR A 14 -25.90 4.02 -0.53
C TYR A 14 -25.37 4.78 -1.74
N ARG A 15 -24.05 4.81 -1.93
CA ARG A 15 -23.42 5.38 -3.13
C ARG A 15 -23.90 4.65 -4.40
N VAL A 16 -23.90 3.32 -4.40
CA VAL A 16 -24.38 2.53 -5.54
C VAL A 16 -25.86 2.78 -5.80
N GLY A 17 -26.70 2.82 -4.78
CA GLY A 17 -28.13 3.09 -4.91
C GLY A 17 -28.41 4.46 -5.58
N VAL A 18 -27.71 5.50 -5.15
CA VAL A 18 -27.83 6.84 -5.75
C VAL A 18 -27.40 6.83 -7.22
N ILE A 19 -26.26 6.20 -7.55
CA ILE A 19 -25.79 6.14 -8.94
C ILE A 19 -26.77 5.33 -9.79
N ASN A 20 -27.22 4.17 -9.31
CA ASN A 20 -28.13 3.29 -10.04
C ASN A 20 -29.50 3.94 -10.29
N SER A 21 -29.99 4.79 -9.38
CA SER A 21 -31.23 5.55 -9.58
C SER A 21 -31.15 6.59 -10.71
N ARG A 22 -29.93 6.96 -11.13
CA ARG A 22 -29.66 7.99 -12.14
C ARG A 22 -29.05 7.42 -13.42
N ALA A 23 -28.47 6.22 -13.35
CA ALA A 23 -27.91 5.52 -14.48
C ALA A 23 -29.00 5.21 -15.51
N ARG A 24 -28.75 5.56 -16.77
CA ARG A 24 -29.67 5.29 -17.89
C ARG A 24 -29.21 4.11 -18.72
N CYS A 25 -27.90 3.82 -18.73
CA CYS A 25 -27.39 2.70 -19.51
C CYS A 25 -27.25 1.42 -18.66
N LEU A 26 -27.77 0.32 -19.21
CA LEU A 26 -27.69 -1.02 -18.62
C LEU A 26 -26.27 -1.44 -18.23
N PRO A 27 -25.21 -1.14 -19.01
CA PRO A 27 -23.87 -1.53 -18.63
C PRO A 27 -23.33 -0.84 -17.37
N THR A 28 -23.81 0.37 -17.03
CA THR A 28 -23.48 1.02 -15.75
C THR A 28 -24.08 0.25 -14.58
N ALA A 29 -25.38 -0.07 -14.67
CA ALA A 29 -26.06 -0.84 -13.65
C ALA A 29 -25.43 -2.24 -13.48
N ALA A 30 -25.08 -2.89 -14.59
CA ALA A 30 -24.38 -4.18 -14.58
C ALA A 30 -23.00 -4.09 -13.89
N ALA A 31 -22.21 -3.07 -14.22
CA ALA A 31 -20.91 -2.86 -13.58
C ALA A 31 -21.03 -2.57 -12.08
N LEU A 32 -22.01 -1.76 -11.66
CA LEU A 32 -22.29 -1.49 -10.24
C LEU A 32 -22.67 -2.76 -9.47
N SER A 33 -23.57 -3.56 -10.04
CA SER A 33 -24.00 -4.83 -9.43
C SER A 33 -22.82 -5.81 -9.30
N LEU A 34 -21.98 -5.93 -10.34
CA LEU A 34 -20.77 -6.75 -10.27
C LEU A 34 -19.80 -6.25 -9.18
N MET A 35 -19.64 -4.94 -9.00
CA MET A 35 -18.80 -4.37 -7.94
C MET A 35 -19.35 -4.67 -6.54
N GLN A 36 -20.67 -4.56 -6.32
CA GLN A 36 -21.29 -4.89 -5.03
C GLN A 36 -21.06 -6.36 -4.62
N HIS A 37 -21.03 -7.26 -5.59
CA HIS A 37 -20.74 -8.68 -5.36
C HIS A 37 -19.23 -9.01 -5.42
N SER A 38 -18.36 -8.00 -5.34
CA SER A 38 -16.90 -8.14 -5.39
C SER A 38 -16.34 -8.78 -6.67
N HIS A 39 -17.11 -8.81 -7.76
CA HIS A 39 -16.66 -9.29 -9.08
C HIS A 39 -15.96 -8.18 -9.88
N PHE A 40 -14.91 -7.59 -9.28
CA PHE A 40 -14.20 -6.44 -9.83
C PHE A 40 -13.56 -6.70 -11.20
N GLY A 41 -13.10 -7.93 -11.47
CA GLY A 41 -12.55 -8.32 -12.77
C GLY A 41 -13.56 -8.19 -13.90
N SER A 42 -14.77 -8.71 -13.68
CA SER A 42 -15.88 -8.64 -14.63
C SER A 42 -16.40 -7.21 -14.78
N ALA A 43 -16.57 -6.49 -13.66
CA ALA A 43 -16.99 -5.09 -13.67
C ALA A 43 -16.03 -4.22 -14.51
N LYS A 44 -14.71 -4.36 -14.28
CA LYS A 44 -13.68 -3.67 -15.06
C LYS A 44 -13.81 -3.97 -16.57
N ASN A 45 -14.06 -5.22 -16.95
CA ASN A 45 -14.19 -5.60 -18.36
C ASN A 45 -15.42 -4.95 -19.02
N VAL A 46 -16.55 -4.90 -18.31
CA VAL A 46 -17.75 -4.18 -18.76
C VAL A 46 -17.42 -2.70 -18.97
N LEU A 47 -16.82 -2.03 -17.99
CA LEU A 47 -16.45 -0.61 -18.08
C LEU A 47 -15.51 -0.31 -19.27
N VAL A 48 -14.46 -1.13 -19.46
CA VAL A 48 -13.51 -0.97 -20.57
C VAL A 48 -14.20 -1.17 -21.92
N SER A 49 -15.11 -2.15 -22.04
CA SER A 49 -15.87 -2.39 -23.27
C SER A 49 -16.73 -1.18 -23.64
N ASN A 50 -17.43 -0.59 -22.67
CA ASN A 50 -18.26 0.61 -22.90
C ASN A 50 -17.43 1.83 -23.28
N LEU A 51 -16.30 2.07 -22.60
CA LEU A 51 -15.40 3.17 -22.94
C LEU A 51 -14.85 3.04 -24.37
N LYS A 52 -14.48 1.82 -24.79
CA LYS A 52 -14.05 1.56 -26.17
C LYS A 52 -15.18 1.79 -27.19
N ALA A 53 -16.39 1.33 -26.89
CA ALA A 53 -17.55 1.56 -27.76
C ALA A 53 -17.86 3.05 -27.91
N LEU A 54 -17.79 3.82 -26.81
CA LEU A 54 -17.96 5.27 -26.83
C LEU A 54 -16.85 5.96 -27.64
N GLN A 55 -15.60 5.50 -27.50
CA GLN A 55 -14.49 6.01 -28.28
C GLN A 55 -14.66 5.75 -29.78
N ALA A 56 -15.15 4.57 -30.17
CA ALA A 56 -15.46 4.24 -31.56
C ALA A 56 -16.60 5.11 -32.15
N GLN A 57 -17.49 5.61 -31.30
CA GLN A 57 -18.54 6.58 -31.66
C GLN A 57 -18.05 8.04 -31.68
N GLY A 58 -16.75 8.27 -31.48
CA GLY A 58 -16.14 9.60 -31.51
C GLY A 58 -16.31 10.42 -30.23
N MET A 59 -16.47 9.77 -29.06
CA MET A 59 -16.62 10.46 -27.76
C MET A 59 -17.75 11.51 -27.74
N ARG A 60 -18.90 11.17 -28.32
CA ARG A 60 -20.08 12.05 -28.34
C ARG A 60 -20.69 12.20 -26.95
N LEU A 61 -20.30 13.26 -26.24
CA LEU A 61 -20.74 13.61 -24.88
C LEU A 61 -21.75 14.77 -24.90
N ASP A 62 -22.82 14.58 -25.66
CA ASP A 62 -23.75 15.64 -26.03
C ASP A 62 -24.64 16.10 -24.86
N THR A 63 -24.91 15.22 -23.90
CA THR A 63 -25.74 15.53 -22.72
C THR A 63 -24.93 15.50 -21.43
N GLU A 64 -25.38 16.26 -20.42
CA GLU A 64 -24.76 16.30 -19.10
C GLU A 64 -24.80 14.92 -18.43
N GLU A 65 -25.90 14.17 -18.57
CA GLU A 65 -26.02 12.84 -17.98
C GLU A 65 -25.00 11.87 -18.57
N ARG A 66 -24.71 11.97 -19.87
CA ARG A 66 -23.70 11.12 -20.51
C ARG A 66 -22.29 11.47 -20.01
N ARG A 67 -21.99 12.76 -19.78
CA ARG A 67 -20.71 13.18 -19.17
C ARG A 67 -20.57 12.66 -17.75
N GLU A 68 -21.65 12.68 -17.00
CA GLU A 68 -21.68 12.16 -15.64
C GLU A 68 -21.49 10.64 -15.61
N GLU A 69 -22.17 9.88 -16.47
CA GLU A 69 -21.97 8.43 -16.58
C GLU A 69 -20.53 8.05 -16.92
N VAL A 70 -19.90 8.75 -17.87
CA VAL A 70 -18.48 8.53 -18.18
C VAL A 70 -17.58 8.83 -16.99
N THR A 71 -17.90 9.89 -16.24
CA THR A 71 -17.19 10.21 -14.99
C THR A 71 -17.33 9.09 -13.96
N TRP A 72 -18.51 8.47 -13.85
CA TRP A 72 -18.69 7.29 -13.00
C TRP A 72 -17.89 6.09 -13.51
N TRP A 73 -17.88 5.82 -14.82
CA TRP A 73 -17.10 4.72 -15.38
C TRP A 73 -15.61 4.84 -15.09
N GLU A 74 -15.05 6.05 -15.21
CA GLU A 74 -13.66 6.32 -14.85
C GLU A 74 -13.40 6.03 -13.36
N ARG A 75 -14.27 6.54 -12.47
CA ARG A 75 -14.14 6.34 -11.01
C ARG A 75 -14.26 4.85 -10.65
N MET A 76 -15.26 4.17 -11.17
CA MET A 76 -15.50 2.74 -10.96
C MET A 76 -14.35 1.88 -11.50
N TRP A 77 -13.77 2.26 -12.64
CA TRP A 77 -12.61 1.56 -13.19
C TRP A 77 -11.39 1.71 -12.28
N ILE A 78 -11.16 2.91 -11.73
CA ILE A 78 -10.10 3.13 -10.75
C ILE A 78 -10.32 2.25 -9.51
N ASP A 79 -11.54 2.24 -8.95
CA ASP A 79 -11.90 1.42 -7.79
C ASP A 79 -11.70 -0.08 -8.07
N CYS A 80 -12.15 -0.57 -9.23
CA CYS A 80 -11.89 -1.96 -9.64
C CYS A 80 -10.38 -2.26 -9.74
N CYS A 81 -9.58 -1.34 -10.29
CA CYS A 81 -8.13 -1.54 -10.38
C CYS A 81 -7.45 -1.54 -9.01
N ARG A 82 -7.94 -0.76 -8.04
CA ARG A 82 -7.47 -0.80 -6.64
C ARG A 82 -7.76 -2.17 -6.01
N GLU A 83 -8.99 -2.65 -6.13
CA GLU A 83 -9.41 -3.96 -5.60
C GLU A 83 -8.80 -5.15 -6.35
N LEU A 84 -8.30 -4.95 -7.57
CA LEU A 84 -7.53 -5.96 -8.31
C LEU A 84 -6.01 -5.80 -8.13
N ASN A 85 -5.56 -4.91 -7.25
CA ASN A 85 -4.16 -4.57 -7.00
C ASN A 85 -3.36 -4.22 -8.28
N ARG A 86 -4.00 -3.59 -9.28
CA ARG A 86 -3.42 -3.25 -10.59
C ARG A 86 -2.80 -1.84 -10.59
N TRP A 87 -1.87 -1.60 -9.68
CA TRP A 87 -1.24 -0.28 -9.49
C TRP A 87 -0.42 0.21 -10.70
N ASN A 88 0.18 -0.68 -11.49
CA ASN A 88 0.89 -0.31 -12.71
C ASN A 88 -0.04 0.37 -13.73
N SER A 89 -1.23 -0.20 -13.96
CA SER A 89 -2.23 0.38 -14.88
C SER A 89 -2.78 1.70 -14.34
N LEU A 90 -2.96 1.82 -13.02
CA LEU A 90 -3.34 3.09 -12.39
C LEU A 90 -2.24 4.16 -12.56
N HIS A 91 -0.97 3.75 -12.47
CA HIS A 91 0.15 4.65 -12.64
C HIS A 91 0.18 5.25 -14.05
N GLU A 92 0.05 4.42 -15.10
CA GLU A 92 -0.04 4.87 -16.50
C GLU A 92 -1.14 5.94 -16.69
N VAL A 93 -2.32 5.68 -16.13
CA VAL A 93 -3.46 6.60 -16.20
C VAL A 93 -3.23 7.87 -15.37
N SER A 94 -2.54 7.77 -14.24
CA SER A 94 -2.20 8.93 -13.41
C SER A 94 -1.21 9.88 -14.10
N GLN A 95 -0.29 9.33 -14.90
CA GLN A 95 0.71 10.12 -15.63
C GLN A 95 0.09 10.78 -16.88
N ALA A 96 -0.82 10.07 -17.56
CA ALA A 96 -1.50 10.60 -18.74
C ALA A 96 -2.50 11.73 -18.42
N ALA A 97 -3.02 11.79 -17.19
CA ALA A 97 -4.02 12.76 -16.78
C ALA A 97 -3.50 13.69 -15.68
N ALA A 98 -3.02 14.87 -16.08
CA ALA A 98 -2.46 15.91 -15.18
C ALA A 98 -3.36 16.34 -14.01
N ARG A 99 -4.66 15.99 -14.01
CA ARG A 99 -5.64 16.34 -12.97
C ARG A 99 -5.79 15.31 -11.84
N ARG A 100 -5.17 14.13 -11.92
CA ARG A 100 -5.37 13.03 -10.93
C ARG A 100 -4.31 13.01 -9.83
N SER A 101 -4.15 14.14 -9.15
CA SER A 101 -3.11 14.41 -8.15
C SER A 101 -3.04 13.43 -6.98
N ARG A 102 -4.18 12.99 -6.44
CA ARG A 102 -4.22 11.99 -5.36
C ARG A 102 -3.86 10.59 -5.86
N LEU A 103 -4.22 10.25 -7.09
CA LEU A 103 -3.96 8.94 -7.66
C LEU A 103 -2.46 8.74 -7.95
N SER A 104 -1.77 9.77 -8.45
CA SER A 104 -0.32 9.69 -8.71
C SER A 104 0.47 9.42 -7.43
N LEU A 105 0.13 10.10 -6.33
CA LEU A 105 0.71 9.86 -5.00
C LEU A 105 0.44 8.44 -4.49
N GLN A 106 -0.81 7.97 -4.60
CA GLN A 106 -1.15 6.60 -4.22
C GLN A 106 -0.34 5.57 -5.03
N CYS A 107 -0.22 5.76 -6.34
CA CYS A 107 0.57 4.87 -7.19
C CYS A 107 2.06 4.91 -6.81
N ALA A 108 2.62 6.10 -6.58
CA ALA A 108 4.02 6.24 -6.17
C ALA A 108 4.30 5.50 -4.85
N ALA A 109 3.43 5.63 -3.85
CA ALA A 109 3.58 4.91 -2.59
C ALA A 109 3.46 3.39 -2.78
N LYS A 110 2.41 2.92 -3.49
CA LYS A 110 2.13 1.50 -3.70
C LYS A 110 3.19 0.80 -4.55
N LEU A 111 3.81 1.51 -5.48
CA LEU A 111 4.90 1.03 -6.34
C LEU A 111 6.30 1.32 -5.77
N GLN A 112 6.39 1.90 -4.56
CA GLN A 112 7.64 2.23 -3.88
C GLN A 112 8.52 3.24 -4.64
N HIS A 113 7.91 4.13 -5.43
CA HIS A 113 8.60 5.26 -6.07
C HIS A 113 8.76 6.42 -5.08
N TRP A 114 9.47 6.17 -3.96
CA TRP A 114 9.60 7.12 -2.85
C TRP A 114 10.20 8.46 -3.27
N GLY A 115 11.12 8.46 -4.24
CA GLY A 115 11.77 9.67 -4.74
C GLY A 115 10.84 10.68 -5.41
N ASP A 116 9.64 10.28 -5.82
CA ASP A 116 8.64 11.15 -6.46
C ASP A 116 7.69 11.82 -5.46
N ILE A 117 7.62 11.35 -4.21
CA ILE A 117 6.57 11.75 -3.26
C ILE A 117 6.63 13.26 -2.98
N ASP A 118 7.76 13.83 -2.56
CA ASP A 118 7.88 15.26 -2.28
C ASP A 118 7.55 16.14 -3.48
N ARG A 119 8.02 15.75 -4.67
CA ARG A 119 7.73 16.48 -5.91
C ARG A 119 6.22 16.52 -6.17
N LEU A 120 5.54 15.39 -6.00
CA LEU A 120 4.10 15.27 -6.18
C LEU A 120 3.33 16.03 -5.08
N LEU A 121 3.80 16.02 -3.83
CA LEU A 121 3.17 16.76 -2.74
C LEU A 121 3.29 18.28 -2.94
N GLN A 122 4.45 18.77 -3.37
CA GLN A 122 4.66 20.19 -3.68
C GLN A 122 3.80 20.63 -4.87
N LEU A 123 3.73 19.81 -5.91
CA LEU A 123 2.92 20.10 -7.11
C LEU A 123 1.43 20.20 -6.79
N HIS A 124 0.94 19.39 -5.85
CA HIS A 124 -0.50 19.22 -5.62
C HIS A 124 -1.03 19.84 -4.32
N GLN A 125 -0.13 20.26 -3.42
CA GLN A 125 -0.47 20.92 -2.15
C GLN A 125 -1.46 20.11 -1.28
N ILE A 126 -1.30 18.78 -1.25
CA ILE A 126 -2.19 17.87 -0.49
C ILE A 126 -1.59 17.59 0.88
N ASN A 127 -2.29 17.99 1.95
CA ASN A 127 -1.91 17.70 3.33
C ASN A 127 -2.97 16.83 4.02
N GLU A 128 -2.81 15.51 3.91
CA GLU A 128 -3.69 14.49 4.49
C GLU A 128 -2.84 13.50 5.30
N PRO A 129 -3.42 12.73 6.24
CA PRO A 129 -2.62 11.83 7.05
C PRO A 129 -1.87 10.79 6.21
N ALA A 130 -2.52 10.20 5.19
CA ALA A 130 -1.90 9.25 4.27
C ALA A 130 -0.73 9.86 3.46
N THR A 131 -0.86 11.11 2.99
CA THR A 131 0.21 11.76 2.23
C THR A 131 1.39 12.12 3.12
N LYS A 132 1.13 12.56 4.35
CA LYS A 132 2.17 12.85 5.34
C LYS A 132 2.89 11.59 5.82
N LEU A 133 2.17 10.46 5.95
CA LEU A 133 2.78 9.14 6.17
C LEU A 133 3.78 8.83 5.04
N CYS A 134 3.35 8.92 3.78
CA CYS A 134 4.23 8.69 2.62
C CYS A 134 5.46 9.58 2.63
N GLN A 135 5.30 10.86 2.99
CA GLN A 135 6.42 11.78 3.12
C GLN A 135 7.41 11.35 4.21
N THR A 136 6.91 10.88 5.34
CA THR A 136 7.77 10.38 6.44
C THR A 136 8.60 9.18 5.99
N TYR A 137 7.97 8.25 5.26
CA TYR A 137 8.67 7.11 4.67
C TYR A 137 9.66 7.51 3.58
N GLN A 138 9.38 8.54 2.78
CA GLN A 138 10.37 9.11 1.88
C GLN A 138 11.55 9.69 2.65
N SER A 139 11.35 10.47 3.71
CA SER A 139 12.44 10.99 4.53
C SER A 139 13.30 9.85 5.08
N LEU A 140 12.69 8.73 5.50
CA LEU A 140 13.41 7.51 5.88
C LEU A 140 14.18 6.87 4.70
N HIS A 141 13.61 6.86 3.50
CA HIS A 141 14.30 6.37 2.30
C HIS A 141 15.52 7.24 1.97
N GLU A 142 15.40 8.57 2.06
CA GLU A 142 16.50 9.52 1.80
C GLU A 142 17.65 9.40 2.80
N VAL A 143 17.36 8.98 4.04
CA VAL A 143 18.41 8.65 5.03
C VAL A 143 19.30 7.50 4.53
N LEU A 144 18.74 6.56 3.76
CA LEU A 144 19.45 5.39 3.24
C LEU A 144 20.09 5.62 1.88
N TYR A 145 19.38 6.37 1.04
CA TYR A 145 19.76 6.67 -0.33
C TYR A 145 19.78 8.20 -0.53
N PRO A 146 20.74 8.91 0.09
CA PRO A 146 20.83 10.35 -0.06
C PRO A 146 21.10 10.72 -1.53
N LYS A 147 20.32 11.68 -2.04
CA LYS A 147 20.46 12.18 -3.41
C LYS A 147 21.84 12.81 -3.60
N GLY A 148 22.59 12.38 -4.62
CA GLY A 148 23.79 13.07 -5.10
C GLY A 148 25.11 12.81 -4.37
N GLN A 149 25.26 11.73 -3.59
CA GLN A 149 26.55 11.35 -3.00
C GLN A 149 27.26 10.22 -3.76
N LEU A 150 28.54 10.44 -4.07
CA LEU A 150 29.48 9.42 -4.54
C LEU A 150 29.75 8.41 -3.40
N GLU A 151 30.00 7.15 -3.76
CA GLU A 151 30.15 6.00 -2.86
C GLU A 151 31.27 6.14 -1.79
N THR A 152 32.08 7.19 -1.88
CA THR A 152 33.33 7.40 -1.12
C THR A 152 33.15 8.10 0.23
N ASP A 153 32.05 8.79 0.47
CA ASP A 153 31.80 9.40 1.79
C ASP A 153 31.32 8.31 2.77
N SER A 154 32.09 8.12 3.84
CA SER A 154 31.79 7.18 4.94
C SER A 154 30.42 7.52 5.52
N ARG A 155 29.37 6.84 5.04
CA ARG A 155 27.96 7.15 5.32
C ARG A 155 27.69 7.17 6.83
N PRO A 156 27.52 8.34 7.48
CA PRO A 156 26.82 8.38 8.74
C PRO A 156 25.35 8.33 8.35
N TRP A 157 24.78 7.13 8.34
CA TRP A 157 23.36 6.84 8.16
C TRP A 157 22.47 7.58 9.18
N PHE A 158 23.05 8.29 10.14
CA PHE A 158 22.39 9.29 10.98
C PHE A 158 22.87 10.69 10.55
N ARG A 159 22.05 11.43 9.81
CA ARG A 159 22.19 12.88 9.76
C ARG A 159 21.21 13.44 10.76
N THR A 160 21.69 14.08 11.82
CA THR A 160 20.85 14.61 12.90
C THR A 160 19.70 15.47 12.37
N GLU A 161 19.94 16.27 11.33
CA GLU A 161 18.92 17.11 10.67
C GLU A 161 17.78 16.30 10.04
N LYS A 162 18.08 15.21 9.31
CA LYS A 162 17.05 14.37 8.69
C LYS A 162 16.26 13.57 9.71
N LEU A 163 16.88 13.18 10.83
CA LEU A 163 16.16 12.57 11.95
C LEU A 163 15.18 13.54 12.60
N GLN A 164 15.56 14.81 12.78
CA GLN A 164 14.65 15.86 13.25
C GLN A 164 13.48 16.09 12.29
N GLU A 165 13.73 16.06 10.97
CA GLU A 165 12.68 16.16 9.95
C GLU A 165 11.68 15.00 10.07
N ILE A 166 12.15 13.76 10.26
CA ILE A 166 11.31 12.58 10.47
C ILE A 166 10.47 12.73 11.74
N ASP A 167 11.05 13.19 12.85
CA ASP A 167 10.33 13.40 14.10
C ASP A 167 9.24 14.48 13.94
N MET A 168 9.53 15.57 13.22
CA MET A 168 8.53 16.59 12.86
C MET A 168 7.42 16.02 12.00
N HIS A 169 7.76 15.19 11.00
CA HIS A 169 6.77 14.53 10.15
C HIS A 169 5.87 13.59 10.96
N CYS A 170 6.43 12.84 11.91
CA CYS A 170 5.67 11.97 12.80
C CYS A 170 4.68 12.73 13.68
N ALA A 171 5.06 13.90 14.21
CA ALA A 171 4.17 14.75 15.00
C ALA A 171 3.01 15.30 14.14
N GLU A 172 3.30 15.70 12.90
CA GLU A 172 2.28 16.20 11.98
C GLU A 172 1.32 15.09 11.54
N VAL A 173 1.81 13.87 11.27
CA VAL A 173 0.96 12.71 11.00
C VAL A 173 -0.02 12.50 12.16
N GLN A 174 0.48 12.47 13.40
CA GLN A 174 -0.38 12.28 14.57
C GLN A 174 -1.45 13.37 14.67
N ARG A 175 -1.07 14.64 14.45
CA ARG A 175 -2.01 15.77 14.45
C ARG A 175 -3.09 15.62 13.39
N LEU A 176 -2.71 15.29 12.16
CA LEU A 176 -3.64 15.09 11.04
C LEU A 176 -4.57 13.91 11.28
N LEU A 177 -4.07 12.78 11.78
CA LEU A 177 -4.89 11.60 12.11
C LEU A 177 -5.97 11.96 13.13
N LEU A 178 -5.60 12.65 14.21
CA LEU A 178 -6.55 13.09 15.25
C LEU A 178 -7.55 14.13 14.73
N GLN A 179 -7.12 15.02 13.85
CA GLN A 179 -8.00 16.00 13.22
C GLN A 179 -9.02 15.31 12.30
N SER A 180 -8.57 14.37 11.46
CA SER A 180 -9.45 13.58 10.60
C SER A 180 -10.43 12.74 11.42
N TRP A 181 -9.98 12.13 12.53
CA TRP A 181 -10.86 11.37 13.42
C TRP A 181 -11.97 12.25 13.99
N ARG A 182 -11.63 13.46 14.46
CA ARG A 182 -12.60 14.42 14.99
C ARG A 182 -13.56 14.98 13.93
N SER A 183 -13.20 14.91 12.66
CA SER A 183 -14.06 15.37 11.56
C SER A 183 -15.12 14.34 11.16
N LEU A 184 -14.97 13.08 11.58
CA LEU A 184 -15.94 12.03 11.32
C LEU A 184 -17.11 12.09 12.33
N PRO A 185 -18.25 11.45 12.00
CA PRO A 185 -19.36 11.31 12.95
C PRO A 185 -18.89 10.69 14.27
N SER A 186 -19.46 11.13 15.39
CA SER A 186 -19.11 10.62 16.73
C SER A 186 -19.43 9.14 16.93
N ILE A 187 -20.30 8.57 16.10
CA ILE A 187 -20.67 7.16 16.13
C ILE A 187 -19.69 6.42 15.21
N PRO A 188 -19.09 5.30 15.64
CA PRO A 188 -18.26 4.48 14.77
C PRO A 188 -19.03 4.02 13.53
N THR A 189 -18.43 4.24 12.36
CA THR A 189 -18.95 3.88 11.03
C THR A 189 -17.80 3.38 10.15
N ASP A 190 -18.10 2.85 8.97
CA ASP A 190 -17.09 2.37 8.01
C ASP A 190 -16.09 3.45 7.60
N ALA A 191 -16.49 4.73 7.65
CA ALA A 191 -15.59 5.87 7.45
C ALA A 191 -14.36 5.87 8.38
N HIS A 192 -14.45 5.22 9.54
CA HIS A 192 -13.34 5.12 10.49
C HIS A 192 -12.33 4.03 10.11
N VAL A 193 -12.72 3.02 9.33
CA VAL A 193 -11.87 1.85 9.02
C VAL A 193 -10.59 2.25 8.26
N PRO A 194 -10.64 3.06 7.18
CA PRO A 194 -9.42 3.51 6.50
C PRO A 194 -8.52 4.35 7.40
N LEU A 195 -9.11 5.09 8.36
CA LEU A 195 -8.35 5.91 9.30
C LEU A 195 -7.68 5.06 10.39
N LEU A 196 -8.34 4.01 10.87
CA LEU A 196 -7.77 3.02 11.79
C LEU A 196 -6.57 2.31 11.14
N LEU A 197 -6.67 1.96 9.86
CA LEU A 197 -5.52 1.44 9.12
C LEU A 197 -4.35 2.44 9.12
N GLN A 198 -4.62 3.72 8.87
CA GLN A 198 -3.57 4.75 8.90
C GLN A 198 -2.96 4.93 10.30
N PHE A 199 -3.74 4.80 11.37
CA PHE A 199 -3.21 4.73 12.74
C PHE A 199 -2.29 3.53 12.94
N GLN A 200 -2.67 2.35 12.45
CA GLN A 200 -1.80 1.17 12.51
C GLN A 200 -0.50 1.41 11.72
N LEU A 201 -0.58 1.93 10.50
CA LEU A 201 0.59 2.25 9.68
C LEU A 201 1.50 3.26 10.37
N TYR A 202 0.93 4.26 11.05
CA TYR A 202 1.71 5.21 11.85
C TYR A 202 2.45 4.53 13.01
N VAL A 203 1.79 3.61 13.73
CA VAL A 203 2.44 2.86 14.81
C VAL A 203 3.57 1.98 14.26
N GLU A 204 3.34 1.26 13.16
CA GLU A 204 4.37 0.42 12.51
C GLU A 204 5.52 1.26 11.96
N LEU A 205 5.24 2.47 11.44
CA LEU A 205 6.26 3.44 11.04
C LEU A 205 7.15 3.83 12.23
N LEU A 206 6.57 4.18 13.38
CA LEU A 206 7.33 4.55 14.58
C LEU A 206 8.18 3.39 15.10
N GLU A 207 7.63 2.18 15.11
CA GLU A 207 8.35 0.96 15.51
C GLU A 207 9.47 0.61 14.52
N GLY A 208 9.21 0.71 13.23
CA GLY A 208 10.18 0.51 12.15
C GLY A 208 11.31 1.54 12.21
N TYR A 209 10.98 2.81 12.45
CA TYR A 209 11.97 3.87 12.64
C TYR A 209 12.88 3.60 13.85
N LYS A 210 12.31 3.25 15.00
CA LYS A 210 13.08 2.86 16.20
C LYS A 210 13.96 1.64 15.93
N LEU A 211 13.44 0.65 15.22
CA LEU A 211 14.18 -0.55 14.82
C LEU A 211 15.39 -0.19 13.98
N ILE A 212 15.21 0.65 12.94
CA ILE A 212 16.29 1.11 12.06
C ILE A 212 17.35 1.85 12.86
N LEU A 213 16.97 2.80 13.73
CA LEU A 213 17.90 3.53 14.59
C LEU A 213 18.67 2.61 15.53
N HIS A 214 18.00 1.63 16.11
CA HIS A 214 18.61 0.68 17.03
C HIS A 214 19.60 -0.25 16.30
N LEU A 215 19.19 -0.80 15.14
CA LEU A 215 20.05 -1.60 14.29
C LEU A 215 21.30 -0.84 13.91
N ALA A 216 21.12 0.39 13.46
CA ALA A 216 22.22 1.17 12.96
C ALA A 216 23.24 1.52 14.09
N LYS A 217 22.76 1.83 15.31
CA LYS A 217 23.63 1.99 16.49
C LYS A 217 24.41 0.72 16.84
N LYS A 218 23.75 -0.45 16.81
CA LYS A 218 24.33 -1.73 17.23
C LYS A 218 25.25 -2.35 16.19
N ILE A 219 24.94 -2.18 14.90
CA ILE A 219 25.77 -2.63 13.77
C ILE A 219 27.12 -1.88 13.73
N SER A 220 27.21 -0.70 14.37
CA SER A 220 28.45 0.06 14.54
C SER A 220 29.27 -0.34 15.79
N SER A 221 28.80 -1.28 16.61
CA SER A 221 29.51 -1.75 17.81
C SER A 221 29.65 -3.29 17.81
N PRO A 222 30.82 -3.87 18.10
CA PRO A 222 30.92 -5.31 18.27
C PRO A 222 30.09 -5.76 19.49
N GLY A 223 29.13 -6.68 19.30
CA GLY A 223 28.22 -7.14 20.37
C GLY A 223 26.96 -7.86 19.87
N GLU A 224 26.03 -8.13 20.78
CA GLU A 224 24.78 -8.86 20.50
C GLU A 224 23.85 -8.13 19.51
N VAL A 225 23.29 -8.95 18.62
CA VAL A 225 22.27 -8.58 17.64
C VAL A 225 21.00 -8.10 18.36
N PRO A 226 20.35 -7.01 17.89
CA PRO A 226 19.15 -6.46 18.52
C PRO A 226 18.00 -7.44 18.73
N LEU A 227 17.24 -7.24 19.81
CA LEU A 227 15.96 -7.91 20.04
C LEU A 227 14.87 -7.32 19.12
N VAL A 228 14.88 -7.73 17.85
CA VAL A 228 13.86 -7.34 16.85
C VAL A 228 12.62 -8.23 16.91
N ARG A 229 12.76 -9.40 17.54
CA ARG A 229 11.74 -10.45 17.59
C ARG A 229 10.42 -9.99 18.21
N THR A 230 10.47 -9.12 19.23
CA THR A 230 9.26 -8.59 19.86
C THR A 230 8.45 -7.73 18.89
N THR A 231 9.12 -6.83 18.14
CA THR A 231 8.46 -5.99 17.12
C THR A 231 7.89 -6.85 15.99
N LEU A 232 8.66 -7.82 15.48
CA LEU A 232 8.19 -8.70 14.41
C LEU A 232 7.00 -9.56 14.84
N ASN A 233 7.02 -10.10 16.05
CA ASN A 233 5.88 -10.85 16.58
C ASN A 233 4.64 -9.94 16.74
N ALA A 234 4.82 -8.72 17.26
CA ALA A 234 3.71 -7.75 17.32
C ALA A 234 3.14 -7.42 15.93
N TRP A 235 3.98 -7.36 14.89
CA TRP A 235 3.52 -7.16 13.50
C TRP A 235 2.81 -8.39 12.95
N ARG A 236 3.22 -9.60 13.35
CA ARG A 236 2.50 -10.83 12.99
C ARG A 236 1.12 -10.90 13.61
N ASP A 237 0.96 -10.39 14.83
CA ASP A 237 -0.30 -10.40 15.57
C ASP A 237 -1.24 -9.24 15.16
N ARG A 238 -0.70 -8.16 14.58
CA ARG A 238 -1.48 -7.03 14.04
C ARG A 238 -1.63 -7.16 12.53
N LEU A 239 -2.66 -7.89 12.11
CA LEU A 239 -3.08 -8.01 10.72
C LEU A 239 -4.47 -7.39 10.51
N PRO A 240 -4.81 -6.96 9.29
CA PRO A 240 -6.19 -6.66 8.93
C PRO A 240 -7.05 -7.91 9.07
N ASN A 241 -8.36 -7.72 9.11
CA ASN A 241 -9.31 -8.82 9.04
C ASN A 241 -9.31 -9.42 7.63
N ASP A 242 -9.71 -10.69 7.54
CA ASP A 242 -9.83 -11.39 6.26
C ASP A 242 -10.88 -10.75 5.33
N CYS A 243 -11.85 -10.02 5.88
CA CYS A 243 -12.88 -9.29 5.14
C CYS A 243 -12.49 -7.86 4.74
N ASP A 244 -11.39 -7.32 5.29
CA ASP A 244 -10.96 -5.95 4.97
C ASP A 244 -10.51 -5.88 3.51
N ALA A 245 -10.70 -4.72 2.89
CA ALA A 245 -10.34 -4.52 1.48
C ALA A 245 -8.89 -4.93 1.20
N ILE A 246 -8.63 -5.50 0.02
CA ILE A 246 -7.30 -6.01 -0.32
C ILE A 246 -6.24 -4.90 -0.34
N SER A 247 -6.68 -3.66 -0.57
CA SER A 247 -5.85 -2.46 -0.50
C SER A 247 -5.21 -2.27 0.88
N CYS A 248 -5.89 -2.63 1.97
CA CYS A 248 -5.40 -2.59 3.35
C CYS A 248 -4.25 -3.58 3.56
N TRP A 249 -4.45 -4.81 3.10
CA TRP A 249 -3.43 -5.85 3.11
C TRP A 249 -2.21 -5.45 2.28
N ASN A 250 -2.44 -4.86 1.10
CA ASN A 250 -1.35 -4.39 0.25
C ASN A 250 -0.59 -3.23 0.88
N ASP A 251 -1.25 -2.31 1.58
CA ASP A 251 -0.55 -1.24 2.31
C ASP A 251 0.43 -1.83 3.31
N LEU A 252 -0.04 -2.64 4.27
CA LEU A 252 0.85 -3.26 5.25
C LEU A 252 1.98 -4.05 4.59
N PHE A 253 1.68 -4.79 3.52
CA PHE A 253 2.70 -5.50 2.76
C PHE A 253 3.78 -4.56 2.20
N VAL A 254 3.40 -3.48 1.53
CA VAL A 254 4.33 -2.51 0.92
C VAL A 254 5.19 -1.83 1.99
N TRP A 255 4.58 -1.39 3.09
CA TRP A 255 5.28 -0.68 4.16
C TRP A 255 6.23 -1.59 4.94
N ARG A 256 5.82 -2.82 5.25
CA ARG A 256 6.70 -3.81 5.89
C ARG A 256 7.85 -4.20 4.98
N ASN A 257 7.56 -4.46 3.69
CA ASN A 257 8.60 -4.74 2.70
C ASN A 257 9.62 -3.60 2.59
N PHE A 258 9.15 -2.34 2.65
CA PHE A 258 10.03 -1.20 2.70
C PHE A 258 10.95 -1.26 3.92
N VAL A 259 10.43 -1.37 5.15
CA VAL A 259 11.27 -1.47 6.36
C VAL A 259 12.25 -2.65 6.29
N PHE A 260 11.80 -3.80 5.79
CA PHE A 260 12.64 -4.98 5.61
C PHE A 260 13.77 -4.77 4.60
N SER A 261 13.53 -4.04 3.52
CA SER A 261 14.58 -3.66 2.56
C SER A 261 15.66 -2.77 3.20
N ILE A 262 15.26 -1.89 4.12
CA ILE A 262 16.18 -1.06 4.91
C ILE A 262 17.07 -1.93 5.77
N VAL A 263 16.46 -2.85 6.52
CA VAL A 263 17.18 -3.80 7.39
C VAL A 263 18.17 -4.62 6.58
N GLN A 264 17.76 -5.13 5.42
CA GLN A 264 18.64 -5.90 4.55
C GLN A 264 19.82 -5.08 4.03
N SER A 265 19.58 -3.84 3.59
CA SER A 265 20.63 -2.94 3.13
C SER A 265 21.60 -2.60 4.26
N ALA A 266 21.10 -2.33 5.47
CA ALA A 266 21.93 -1.99 6.63
C ALA A 266 22.87 -3.15 7.03
N VAL A 267 22.37 -4.38 7.02
CA VAL A 267 23.18 -5.59 7.29
C VAL A 267 24.23 -5.79 6.20
N ALA A 268 23.85 -5.66 4.92
CA ALA A 268 24.76 -5.86 3.80
C ALA A 268 25.92 -4.85 3.79
N SER A 269 25.63 -3.59 4.09
CA SER A 269 26.60 -2.48 4.11
C SER A 269 27.47 -2.42 5.37
N CYS A 270 27.21 -3.21 6.41
CA CYS A 270 28.03 -3.17 7.62
C CYS A 270 29.46 -3.67 7.36
N PRO A 271 30.51 -2.90 7.72
CA PRO A 271 31.90 -3.34 7.56
C PRO A 271 32.34 -4.37 8.62
N HIS A 272 31.70 -4.39 9.79
CA HIS A 272 32.10 -5.25 10.92
C HIS A 272 31.50 -6.66 10.87
N LEU A 273 30.45 -6.87 10.07
CA LEU A 273 29.83 -8.18 9.92
C LEU A 273 30.61 -9.03 8.91
N SER A 274 30.93 -10.26 9.31
CA SER A 274 31.47 -11.28 8.43
C SER A 274 30.49 -11.66 7.32
N ARG A 275 31.00 -12.33 6.27
CA ARG A 275 30.16 -12.81 5.16
C ARG A 275 29.09 -13.81 5.62
N GLU A 276 29.36 -14.57 6.67
CA GLU A 276 28.41 -15.53 7.24
C GLU A 276 27.32 -14.83 8.04
N GLU A 277 27.67 -13.86 8.89
CA GLU A 277 26.70 -13.06 9.64
C GLU A 277 25.77 -12.27 8.70
N LYS A 278 26.30 -11.69 7.62
CA LYS A 278 25.48 -11.02 6.59
C LYS A 278 24.46 -11.94 5.92
N ARG A 279 24.71 -13.25 5.87
CA ARG A 279 23.78 -14.25 5.34
C ARG A 279 22.79 -14.73 6.38
N LEU A 280 23.23 -14.91 7.62
CA LEU A 280 22.43 -15.50 8.70
C LEU A 280 21.52 -14.50 9.39
N LEU A 281 21.92 -13.24 9.53
CA LEU A 281 21.17 -12.23 10.28
C LEU A 281 19.85 -11.78 9.64
N PRO A 282 19.76 -11.52 8.32
CA PRO A 282 18.54 -10.94 7.74
C PRO A 282 17.26 -11.74 8.07
N PRO A 283 17.22 -13.08 7.98
CA PRO A 283 16.04 -13.86 8.36
C PRO A 283 15.59 -13.72 9.83
N PHE A 284 16.47 -13.29 10.74
CA PHE A 284 16.12 -13.02 12.14
C PHE A 284 15.68 -11.56 12.38
N LEU A 285 16.00 -10.67 11.44
CA LEU A 285 15.77 -9.23 11.55
C LEU A 285 14.59 -8.74 10.69
N GLN A 286 14.12 -9.56 9.75
CA GLN A 286 12.98 -9.28 8.88
C GLN A 286 12.13 -10.53 8.68
N ASP A 287 10.86 -10.31 8.32
CA ASP A 287 9.87 -11.37 8.16
C ASP A 287 9.11 -11.26 6.84
N LEU A 288 9.85 -10.93 5.78
CA LEU A 288 9.30 -10.75 4.44
C LEU A 288 8.67 -12.03 3.89
N PRO A 289 9.29 -13.23 3.98
CA PRO A 289 8.68 -14.47 3.47
C PRO A 289 7.32 -14.76 4.11
N TRP A 290 7.21 -14.67 5.44
CA TRP A 290 5.95 -14.86 6.15
C TRP A 290 4.89 -13.86 5.70
N THR A 291 5.26 -12.58 5.63
CA THR A 291 4.35 -11.49 5.22
C THR A 291 3.83 -11.71 3.80
N MET A 292 4.69 -12.17 2.87
CA MET A 292 4.30 -12.56 1.51
C MET A 292 3.36 -13.77 1.49
N ILE A 293 3.66 -14.82 2.26
CA ILE A 293 2.83 -16.04 2.34
C ILE A 293 1.43 -15.70 2.86
N ARG A 294 1.34 -14.89 3.93
CA ARG A 294 0.06 -14.43 4.49
C ARG A 294 -0.75 -13.65 3.47
N PHE A 295 -0.12 -12.70 2.76
CA PHE A 295 -0.79 -11.92 1.74
C PHE A 295 -1.24 -12.79 0.54
N ALA A 296 -0.42 -13.75 0.12
CA ALA A 296 -0.78 -14.72 -0.92
C ALA A 296 -1.95 -15.63 -0.50
N ALA A 297 -2.05 -16.00 0.78
CA ALA A 297 -3.15 -16.80 1.30
C ALA A 297 -4.49 -16.02 1.30
N ILE A 298 -4.49 -14.77 1.74
CA ILE A 298 -5.68 -13.92 1.80
C ILE A 298 -6.18 -13.52 0.42
N THR A 299 -5.28 -13.10 -0.47
CA THR A 299 -5.62 -12.80 -1.89
C THR A 299 -6.36 -13.95 -2.55
N ARG A 300 -5.98 -15.21 -2.26
CA ARG A 300 -6.64 -16.39 -2.83
C ARG A 300 -7.95 -16.76 -2.12
N SER A 301 -7.94 -16.84 -0.80
CA SER A 301 -9.06 -17.43 -0.03
C SER A 301 -10.23 -16.46 0.16
N ALA A 302 -9.97 -15.26 0.69
CA ALA A 302 -11.01 -14.27 0.95
C ALA A 302 -11.40 -13.49 -0.31
N HIS A 303 -10.42 -13.05 -1.10
CA HIS A 303 -10.68 -12.15 -2.25
C HIS A 303 -10.78 -12.85 -3.60
N GLN A 304 -10.48 -14.15 -3.69
CA GLN A 304 -10.52 -14.94 -4.94
C GLN A 304 -9.63 -14.40 -6.08
N LEU A 305 -8.57 -13.64 -5.75
CA LEU A 305 -7.59 -13.07 -6.67
C LEU A 305 -6.41 -14.01 -6.89
N LYS A 306 -6.68 -15.13 -7.57
CA LYS A 306 -5.72 -16.23 -7.78
C LYS A 306 -4.43 -15.79 -8.50
N ASP A 307 -4.55 -14.90 -9.48
CA ASP A 307 -3.40 -14.38 -10.24
C ASP A 307 -2.38 -13.64 -9.35
N ILE A 308 -2.88 -12.86 -8.38
CA ILE A 308 -2.04 -12.10 -7.47
C ILE A 308 -1.33 -13.05 -6.52
N SER A 309 -2.06 -14.01 -5.97
CA SER A 309 -1.51 -15.05 -5.10
C SER A 309 -0.36 -15.80 -5.81
N LEU A 310 -0.58 -16.23 -7.05
CA LEU A 310 0.45 -16.91 -7.85
C LEU A 310 1.67 -16.01 -8.08
N ALA A 311 1.46 -14.74 -8.46
CA ALA A 311 2.57 -13.81 -8.67
C ALA A 311 3.40 -13.56 -7.40
N LEU A 312 2.76 -13.51 -6.23
CA LEU A 312 3.46 -13.39 -4.94
C LEU A 312 4.27 -14.64 -4.62
N LEU A 313 3.71 -15.84 -4.85
CA LEU A 313 4.40 -17.11 -4.60
C LEU A 313 5.59 -17.32 -5.55
N ILE A 314 5.48 -16.93 -6.81
CA ILE A 314 6.61 -16.95 -7.75
C ILE A 314 7.72 -16.02 -7.26
N LYS A 315 7.40 -14.78 -6.86
CA LYS A 315 8.38 -13.85 -6.30
C LYS A 315 9.06 -14.40 -5.03
N LEU A 316 8.31 -15.09 -4.18
CA LEU A 316 8.81 -15.69 -2.95
C LEU A 316 9.90 -16.74 -3.21
N GLN A 317 9.76 -17.56 -4.26
CA GLN A 317 10.75 -18.59 -4.63
C GLN A 317 12.12 -18.02 -4.98
N HIS A 318 12.18 -16.75 -5.40
CA HIS A 318 13.42 -16.07 -5.73
C HIS A 318 14.07 -15.36 -4.54
N LEU A 319 13.45 -15.38 -3.34
CA LEU A 319 14.03 -14.74 -2.16
C LEU A 319 15.12 -15.62 -1.52
N PRO A 320 16.33 -15.10 -1.26
CA PRO A 320 17.41 -15.86 -0.61
C PRO A 320 17.03 -16.43 0.76
N ALA A 321 16.17 -15.74 1.50
CA ALA A 321 15.71 -16.14 2.83
C ALA A 321 14.69 -17.30 2.80
N PHE A 322 14.11 -17.62 1.63
CA PHE A 322 13.07 -18.63 1.50
C PHE A 322 13.60 -20.07 1.64
N SER A 323 14.90 -20.30 1.43
CA SER A 323 15.54 -21.62 1.58
C SER A 323 15.57 -22.15 3.01
N GLN A 324 15.04 -21.39 3.99
CA GLN A 324 14.97 -21.83 5.38
C GLN A 324 13.80 -22.81 5.62
N PRO A 325 14.03 -23.88 6.40
CA PRO A 325 13.01 -24.90 6.66
C PRO A 325 11.79 -24.36 7.42
N ALA A 326 11.93 -23.26 8.16
CA ALA A 326 10.85 -22.62 8.90
C ALA A 326 9.68 -22.16 8.00
N TYR A 327 9.98 -21.69 6.78
CA TYR A 327 8.95 -21.22 5.84
C TYR A 327 8.39 -22.34 4.95
N ALA A 328 9.05 -23.51 4.91
CA ALA A 328 8.62 -24.62 4.06
C ALA A 328 7.23 -25.16 4.46
N GLN A 329 6.95 -25.27 5.77
CA GLN A 329 5.65 -25.73 6.27
C GLN A 329 4.54 -24.72 5.99
N GLU A 330 4.78 -23.43 6.19
CA GLU A 330 3.81 -22.37 5.92
C GLU A 330 3.53 -22.20 4.43
N HIS A 331 4.58 -22.28 3.60
CA HIS A 331 4.46 -22.28 2.15
C HIS A 331 3.65 -23.48 1.65
N LEU A 332 3.93 -24.67 2.17
CA LEU A 332 3.17 -25.87 1.85
C LEU A 332 1.72 -25.75 2.32
N ALA A 333 1.46 -25.15 3.48
CA ALA A 333 0.11 -24.86 3.93
C ALA A 333 -0.61 -23.84 3.03
N ALA A 334 0.07 -22.80 2.55
CA ALA A 334 -0.48 -21.84 1.61
C ALA A 334 -0.81 -22.48 0.24
N LEU A 335 0.06 -23.36 -0.25
CA LEU A 335 -0.16 -24.15 -1.47
C LEU A 335 -1.26 -25.20 -1.30
N VAL A 336 -1.32 -25.91 -0.17
CA VAL A 336 -2.28 -27.01 0.08
C VAL A 336 -3.67 -26.47 0.41
N ARG A 337 -3.77 -25.42 1.23
CA ARG A 337 -5.04 -24.68 1.34
C ARG A 337 -5.46 -24.15 -0.04
N GLY A 338 -4.48 -23.89 -0.93
CA GLY A 338 -4.59 -23.66 -2.37
C GLY A 338 -5.47 -24.62 -3.17
N PHE A 339 -5.52 -25.90 -2.79
CA PHE A 339 -6.18 -26.97 -3.55
C PHE A 339 -7.54 -27.43 -2.99
N ARG A 340 -7.98 -26.93 -1.83
CA ARG A 340 -9.38 -27.12 -1.40
C ARG A 340 -10.21 -26.01 -2.04
N VAL A 341 -10.89 -26.38 -3.12
CA VAL A 341 -11.99 -25.65 -3.78
C VAL A 341 -13.25 -25.79 -2.95
#